data_AF-A0A937FDQ0-F1
#
_entry.id   AF-A0A937FDQ0-F1
#
_cell.length_a   1.000
_cell.length_b   1.000
_cell.length_c   1.000
_cell.angle_alpha   90.00
_cell.angle_beta   90.00
_cell.angle_gamma   90.00
#
_symmetry.space_group_name_H-M   'P 1'
#
loop_
_entity.id
_entity.type
_entity.pdbx_description
1 polymer ?
#
loop_
_entity_poly.entity_id
_entity_poly.type
_entity_poly.pdbx_seq_one_letter_code
_entity_poly.pdbx_strand_id
1 'polypeptide(L)'
;MEVDFSNKKGLLELNKSKKENADLLEELKRRVDITYRTRIISTNRLREKHNEYKKLNIYYSALITGISILSIGIDIKISKISISNIVLMFSIVLTYFMFYISEQNLQERAYKMEETFKSLDKLKNKINITLQYNQSNITQEICKKLYKEYEAIISSIENHEEIDFDMYRLSYFKKEGVNEKEEDLYLEIKGRVEKYQRGKKLKMYFKYLAPLFAGIGVIVVSVLK
;
A
#
# COMPACT_ATOMS: atom_id res chain seq x y z
N MET A 1 41.05 -5.05 -54.69
CA MET A 1 39.88 -5.26 -53.81
C MET A 1 40.30 -4.91 -52.40
N GLU A 2 40.35 -3.62 -52.07
CA GLU A 2 40.46 -3.20 -50.67
C GLU A 2 39.08 -3.39 -50.04
N VAL A 3 38.99 -4.38 -49.16
CA VAL A 3 37.80 -4.60 -48.34
C VAL A 3 37.72 -3.43 -47.38
N ASP A 4 36.66 -2.64 -47.48
CA ASP A 4 36.38 -1.46 -46.66
C ASP A 4 36.24 -1.84 -45.16
N PHE A 5 37.38 -1.84 -44.45
CA PHE A 5 37.47 -2.11 -43.02
C PHE A 5 36.82 -1.02 -42.15
N SER A 6 36.58 0.18 -42.72
CA SER A 6 35.92 1.30 -42.03
C SER A 6 34.44 0.98 -41.82
N ASN A 7 33.78 0.43 -42.84
CA ASN A 7 32.35 0.10 -42.81
C ASN A 7 32.04 -1.05 -41.82
N LYS A 8 32.95 -2.03 -41.67
CA LYS A 8 32.80 -3.14 -40.71
C LYS A 8 32.89 -2.69 -39.25
N LYS A 9 33.77 -1.73 -38.92
CA LYS A 9 33.87 -1.15 -37.56
C LYS A 9 32.63 -0.34 -37.19
N GLY A 10 32.13 0.49 -38.11
CA GLY A 10 30.91 1.27 -37.89
C GLY A 10 29.68 0.41 -37.60
N LEU A 11 29.50 -0.70 -38.35
CA LEU A 11 28.41 -1.67 -38.12
C LEU A 11 28.51 -2.39 -36.76
N LEU A 12 29.72 -2.70 -36.30
CA LEU A 12 29.97 -3.32 -34.99
C LEU A 12 29.63 -2.37 -33.84
N GLU A 13 30.01 -1.10 -33.93
CA GLU A 13 29.68 -0.08 -32.92
C GLU A 13 28.17 0.21 -32.86
N LEU A 14 27.50 0.26 -34.02
CA LEU A 14 26.05 0.44 -34.12
C LEU A 14 25.29 -0.74 -33.49
N ASN A 15 25.71 -1.97 -33.76
CA ASN A 15 25.11 -3.17 -33.16
C ASN A 15 25.36 -3.25 -31.65
N LYS A 16 26.53 -2.83 -31.17
CA LYS A 16 26.85 -2.76 -29.74
C LYS A 16 25.97 -1.74 -29.02
N SER A 17 25.84 -0.53 -29.57
CA SER A 17 24.98 0.53 -29.03
C SER A 17 23.51 0.13 -29.00
N LYS A 18 23.01 -0.55 -30.04
CA LYS A 18 21.63 -1.07 -30.08
C LYS A 18 21.37 -2.11 -28.99
N LYS A 19 22.31 -3.03 -28.78
CA LYS A 19 22.20 -4.04 -27.72
C LYS A 19 22.16 -3.39 -26.34
N GLU A 20 23.06 -2.44 -26.08
CA GLU A 20 23.09 -1.69 -24.82
C GLU A 20 21.77 -0.94 -24.55
N ASN A 21 21.19 -0.30 -25.57
CA ASN A 21 19.90 0.36 -25.44
C ASN A 21 18.74 -0.62 -25.18
N ALA A 22 18.78 -1.81 -25.78
CA ALA A 22 17.78 -2.85 -25.54
C ALA A 22 17.88 -3.38 -24.09
N ASP A 23 19.09 -3.63 -23.60
CA ASP A 23 19.35 -4.07 -22.22
C ASP A 23 18.86 -3.00 -21.21
N LEU A 24 19.10 -1.71 -21.49
CA LEU A 24 18.59 -0.60 -20.67
C LEU A 24 17.06 -0.52 -20.62
N LEU A 25 16.40 -0.83 -21.74
CA LEU A 25 14.93 -0.88 -21.84
C LEU A 25 14.35 -2.09 -21.10
N GLU A 26 15.03 -3.23 -21.15
CA GLU A 26 14.65 -4.42 -20.39
C GLU A 26 14.80 -4.18 -18.89
N GLU A 27 15.86 -3.50 -18.46
CA GLU A 27 16.00 -3.08 -17.08
C GLU A 27 14.87 -2.11 -16.67
N LEU A 28 14.57 -1.11 -17.50
CA LEU A 28 13.46 -0.18 -17.25
C LEU A 28 12.13 -0.92 -17.13
N LYS A 29 11.86 -1.87 -18.04
CA LYS A 29 10.66 -2.72 -17.99
C LYS A 29 10.56 -3.46 -16.66
N ARG A 30 11.67 -4.04 -16.18
CA ARG A 30 11.72 -4.74 -14.89
C ARG A 30 11.39 -3.79 -13.74
N ARG A 31 12.01 -2.61 -13.71
CA ARG A 31 11.74 -1.57 -12.68
C ARG A 31 10.27 -1.14 -12.69
N VAL A 32 9.72 -0.86 -13.88
CA VAL A 32 8.30 -0.50 -14.06
C VAL A 32 7.38 -1.61 -13.55
N ASP A 33 7.65 -2.88 -13.86
CA ASP A 33 6.82 -4.01 -13.40
C ASP A 33 6.83 -4.15 -11.87
N ILE A 34 8.00 -4.03 -11.24
CA ILE A 34 8.14 -4.05 -9.79
C ILE A 34 7.34 -2.90 -9.17
N THR A 35 7.57 -1.66 -9.61
CA THR A 35 6.85 -0.50 -9.09
C THR A 35 5.34 -0.63 -9.28
N TYR A 36 4.90 -1.10 -10.45
CA TYR A 36 3.48 -1.34 -10.76
C TYR A 36 2.83 -2.29 -9.74
N ARG A 37 3.45 -3.46 -9.49
CA ARG A 37 2.90 -4.46 -8.57
C ARG A 37 2.90 -3.97 -7.13
N THR A 38 3.97 -3.32 -6.69
CA THR A 38 4.05 -2.78 -5.33
C THR A 38 3.00 -1.68 -5.09
N ARG A 39 2.75 -0.82 -6.09
CA ARG A 39 1.71 0.21 -6.00
C ARG A 39 0.30 -0.37 -5.91
N ILE A 40 0.00 -1.48 -6.61
CA ILE A 40 -1.28 -2.19 -6.45
C ILE A 40 -1.47 -2.66 -5.01
N ILE A 41 -0.43 -3.24 -4.41
CA ILE A 41 -0.48 -3.70 -3.01
C ILE A 41 -0.71 -2.50 -2.07
N SER A 42 0.03 -1.40 -2.26
CA SER A 42 -0.15 -0.18 -1.48
C SER A 42 -1.56 0.40 -1.60
N THR A 43 -2.13 0.45 -2.82
CA THR A 43 -3.52 0.90 -3.04
C THR A 43 -4.51 0.05 -2.25
N ASN A 44 -4.37 -1.28 -2.31
CA ASN A 44 -5.24 -2.20 -1.59
C ASN A 44 -5.10 -2.02 -0.08
N ARG A 45 -3.87 -1.88 0.44
CA ARG A 45 -3.60 -1.62 1.85
C ARG A 45 -4.25 -0.32 2.34
N LEU A 46 -4.15 0.76 1.56
CA LEU A 46 -4.79 2.05 1.88
C LEU A 46 -6.33 1.93 1.91
N ARG A 47 -6.92 1.22 0.94
CA ARG A 47 -8.37 0.97 0.88
C ARG A 47 -8.85 0.12 2.05
N GLU A 48 -8.12 -0.95 2.38
CA GLU A 48 -8.40 -1.77 3.55
C GLU A 48 -8.37 -0.95 4.83
N LYS A 49 -7.32 -0.15 5.03
CA LYS A 49 -7.17 0.73 6.20
C LYS A 49 -8.31 1.74 6.31
N HIS A 50 -8.73 2.33 5.19
CA HIS A 50 -9.88 3.22 5.14
C HIS A 50 -11.18 2.52 5.53
N ASN A 51 -11.43 1.34 4.96
CA ASN A 51 -12.61 0.53 5.28
C ASN A 51 -12.61 0.06 6.74
N GLU A 52 -11.44 -0.30 7.29
CA GLU A 52 -11.28 -0.63 8.71
C GLU A 52 -11.68 0.56 9.60
N TYR A 53 -11.21 1.78 9.31
CA TYR A 53 -11.60 2.95 10.07
C TYR A 53 -13.08 3.31 9.93
N LYS A 54 -13.67 3.16 8.74
CA LYS A 54 -15.13 3.31 8.56
C LYS A 54 -15.92 2.34 9.42
N LYS A 55 -15.55 1.05 9.42
CA LYS A 55 -16.20 0.02 10.26
C LYS A 55 -16.04 0.34 11.74
N LEU A 56 -14.87 0.81 12.15
CA LEU A 56 -14.60 1.20 13.53
C LEU A 56 -15.49 2.38 13.95
N ASN A 57 -15.57 3.43 13.13
CA ASN A 57 -16.44 4.58 13.38
C ASN A 57 -17.90 4.16 13.51
N ILE A 58 -18.42 3.32 12.61
CA ILE A 58 -19.79 2.80 12.70
C ILE A 58 -20.00 2.02 14.00
N TYR A 59 -19.07 1.15 14.37
CA TYR A 59 -19.14 0.34 15.58
C TYR A 59 -19.21 1.21 16.85
N TYR A 60 -18.29 2.18 16.99
CA TYR A 60 -18.26 3.07 18.15
C TYR A 60 -19.45 4.04 18.19
N SER A 61 -19.89 4.55 17.03
CA SER A 61 -21.11 5.37 16.96
C SER A 61 -22.32 4.58 17.43
N ALA A 62 -22.52 3.35 16.94
CA ALA A 62 -23.64 2.50 17.35
C ALA A 62 -23.60 2.18 18.85
N LEU A 63 -22.41 1.92 19.39
CA LEU A 63 -22.21 1.66 20.81
C LEU A 63 -22.59 2.89 21.66
N ILE A 64 -22.05 4.07 21.33
CA ILE A 64 -22.36 5.31 22.05
C ILE A 64 -23.85 5.64 21.97
N THR A 65 -24.46 5.52 20.79
CA THR A 65 -25.90 5.74 20.62
C THR A 65 -26.73 4.75 21.44
N GLY A 66 -26.36 3.46 21.45
CA GLY A 66 -27.02 2.45 22.25
C GLY A 66 -26.97 2.75 23.75
N ILE A 67 -25.78 3.10 24.27
CA ILE A 67 -25.63 3.51 25.69
C ILE A 67 -26.43 4.78 25.98
N SER A 68 -26.42 5.74 25.05
CA SER A 68 -27.20 6.99 25.18
C SER A 68 -28.68 6.71 25.34
N ILE A 69 -29.26 5.85 24.49
CA ILE A 69 -30.68 5.47 24.56
C ILE A 69 -30.98 4.72 25.85
N LEU A 70 -30.15 3.75 26.24
CA LEU A 70 -30.33 3.00 27.48
C LEU A 70 -30.19 3.86 28.75
N SER A 71 -29.47 4.96 28.67
CA SER A 71 -29.33 5.92 29.76
C SER A 71 -30.58 6.80 29.94
N ILE A 72 -31.52 6.83 28.98
CA ILE A 72 -32.75 7.62 29.09
C ILE A 72 -33.67 6.95 30.11
N GLY A 73 -33.97 7.66 31.20
CA GLY A 73 -34.89 7.20 32.24
C GLY A 73 -34.25 6.32 33.32
N ILE A 74 -32.93 6.07 33.25
CA ILE A 74 -32.20 5.35 34.30
C ILE A 74 -31.08 6.23 34.87
N ASP A 75 -31.21 6.63 36.14
CA ASP A 75 -30.21 7.40 36.88
C ASP A 75 -29.05 6.51 37.37
N ILE A 76 -28.42 5.76 36.46
CA ILE A 76 -27.20 5.03 36.81
C ILE A 76 -26.06 6.05 36.96
N LYS A 77 -25.45 6.08 38.15
CA LYS A 77 -24.30 6.93 38.46
C LYS A 77 -23.08 6.05 38.70
N ILE A 78 -22.01 6.27 37.95
CA ILE A 78 -20.73 5.61 38.16
C ILE A 78 -19.85 6.58 38.95
N SER A 79 -19.57 6.27 40.22
CA SER A 79 -18.65 7.04 41.06
C SER A 79 -18.90 8.57 41.02
N LYS A 80 -20.18 8.97 41.17
CA LYS A 80 -20.70 10.36 41.15
C LYS A 80 -20.86 11.03 39.77
N ILE A 81 -20.40 10.41 38.68
CA ILE A 81 -20.58 10.92 37.33
C ILE A 81 -21.83 10.25 36.71
N SER A 82 -22.73 11.06 36.14
CA SER A 82 -23.88 10.54 35.38
C SER A 82 -23.39 9.87 34.08
N ILE A 83 -24.00 8.75 33.70
CA ILE A 83 -23.73 8.09 32.41
C ILE A 83 -23.85 9.08 31.25
N SER A 84 -24.81 10.01 31.30
CA SER A 84 -24.99 11.04 30.27
C SER A 84 -23.73 11.88 30.04
N ASN A 85 -23.00 12.22 31.11
CA ASN A 85 -21.74 12.97 31.01
C ASN A 85 -20.63 12.13 30.37
N ILE A 86 -20.58 10.83 30.69
CA ILE A 86 -19.62 9.89 30.12
C ILE A 86 -19.89 9.71 28.61
N VAL A 87 -21.14 9.50 28.23
CA VAL A 87 -21.58 9.42 26.82
C VAL A 87 -21.21 10.69 26.06
N LEU A 88 -21.41 11.87 26.66
CA LEU A 88 -21.05 13.15 26.06
C LEU A 88 -19.54 13.27 25.84
N MET A 89 -18.71 12.92 26.83
CA MET A 89 -17.25 12.91 26.69
C MET A 89 -16.79 11.99 25.56
N PHE A 90 -17.30 10.75 25.51
CA PHE A 90 -16.95 9.80 24.45
C PHE A 90 -17.43 10.26 23.07
N SER A 91 -18.57 10.94 23.00
CA SER A 91 -19.07 11.52 21.74
C SER A 91 -18.14 12.59 21.19
N ILE A 92 -17.61 13.46 22.06
CA ILE A 92 -16.62 14.49 21.68
C ILE A 92 -15.34 13.81 21.19
N VAL A 93 -14.81 12.84 21.94
CA VAL A 93 -13.60 12.10 21.55
C VAL A 93 -13.78 11.38 20.22
N LEU A 94 -14.92 10.72 20.02
CA LEU A 94 -15.26 10.04 18.76
C LEU A 94 -15.33 11.04 17.59
N THR A 95 -15.89 12.22 17.81
CA THR A 95 -15.97 13.28 16.79
C THR A 95 -14.58 13.75 16.37
N TYR A 96 -13.68 14.03 17.32
CA TYR A 96 -12.28 14.37 17.00
C TYR A 96 -11.56 13.22 16.28
N PHE A 97 -11.80 11.98 16.69
CA PHE A 97 -11.24 10.81 16.02
C PHE A 97 -11.72 10.69 14.56
N MET A 98 -13.00 10.97 14.29
CA MET A 98 -13.53 11.01 12.92
C MET A 98 -12.85 12.10 12.07
N PHE A 99 -12.67 13.31 12.62
CA PHE A 99 -11.95 14.37 11.94
C PHE A 99 -10.51 13.98 11.63
N TYR A 100 -9.80 13.41 12.59
CA TYR A 100 -8.43 12.93 12.41
C TYR A 100 -8.32 11.88 11.28
N ILE A 101 -9.25 10.91 11.23
CA ILE A 101 -9.27 9.92 10.13
C ILE A 101 -9.56 10.61 8.79
N SER A 102 -10.49 11.57 8.77
CA SER A 102 -10.85 12.31 7.57
C SER A 102 -9.65 13.05 6.99
N GLU A 103 -8.85 13.69 7.84
CA GLU A 103 -7.64 14.43 7.44
C GLU A 103 -6.56 13.53 6.81
N GLN A 104 -6.50 12.25 7.18
CA GLN A 104 -5.56 11.31 6.56
C GLN A 104 -5.82 11.05 5.07
N ASN A 105 -7.01 11.41 4.55
CA ASN A 105 -7.40 11.31 3.14
C ASN A 105 -7.02 9.96 2.48
N LEU A 106 -7.17 8.86 3.22
CA LEU A 106 -6.70 7.52 2.80
C LEU A 106 -7.33 7.06 1.48
N GLN A 107 -8.60 7.40 1.25
CA GLN A 107 -9.30 7.08 0.02
C GLN A 107 -8.76 7.86 -1.17
N GLU A 108 -8.49 9.15 -1.01
CA GLU A 108 -7.92 9.99 -2.06
C GLU A 108 -6.50 9.54 -2.40
N ARG A 109 -5.68 9.25 -1.37
CA ARG A 109 -4.33 8.68 -1.54
C ARG A 109 -4.38 7.36 -2.31
N ALA A 110 -5.31 6.48 -1.97
CA ALA A 110 -5.50 5.22 -2.69
C ALA A 110 -5.90 5.45 -4.15
N TYR A 111 -6.76 6.44 -4.43
CA TYR A 111 -7.17 6.81 -5.78
C TYR A 111 -6.02 7.38 -6.60
N LYS A 112 -5.23 8.30 -6.04
CA LYS A 112 -4.01 8.81 -6.69
C LYS A 112 -3.03 7.68 -6.99
N MET A 113 -2.82 6.76 -6.04
CA MET A 113 -1.94 5.61 -6.23
C MET A 113 -2.46 4.68 -7.33
N GLU A 114 -3.78 4.52 -7.42
CA GLU A 114 -4.43 3.78 -8.50
C GLU A 114 -4.19 4.38 -9.89
N GLU A 115 -4.35 5.69 -10.02
CA GLU A 115 -4.08 6.40 -11.27
C GLU A 115 -2.61 6.21 -11.71
N THR A 116 -1.69 6.22 -10.75
CA THR A 116 -0.27 6.06 -11.07
C THR A 116 0.06 4.65 -11.55
N PHE A 117 -0.51 3.57 -10.97
CA PHE A 117 -0.23 2.23 -11.50
C PHE A 117 -0.89 2.01 -12.86
N LYS A 118 -2.05 2.64 -13.14
CA LYS A 118 -2.64 2.63 -14.50
C LYS A 118 -1.71 3.33 -15.51
N SER A 119 -1.04 4.39 -15.09
CA SER A 119 -0.03 5.08 -15.91
C SER A 119 1.22 4.21 -16.12
N LEU A 120 1.67 3.49 -15.10
CA LEU A 120 2.76 2.52 -15.22
C LEU A 120 2.41 1.37 -16.17
N ASP A 121 1.17 0.88 -16.16
CA ASP A 121 0.72 -0.16 -17.10
C ASP A 121 0.77 0.31 -18.55
N LYS A 122 0.30 1.54 -18.81
CA LYS A 122 0.44 2.18 -20.13
C LYS A 122 1.91 2.27 -20.54
N LEU A 123 2.80 2.70 -19.63
CA LEU A 123 4.24 2.79 -19.90
C LEU A 123 4.86 1.42 -20.17
N LYS A 124 4.51 0.41 -19.38
CA LYS A 124 4.94 -0.99 -19.58
C LYS A 124 4.54 -1.50 -20.96
N ASN A 125 3.32 -1.20 -21.40
CA ASN A 125 2.85 -1.57 -22.74
C ASN A 125 3.64 -0.84 -23.84
N LYS A 126 3.93 0.47 -23.68
CA LYS A 126 4.81 1.20 -24.62
C LYS A 126 6.20 0.58 -24.71
N ILE A 127 6.79 0.20 -23.57
CA ILE A 127 8.11 -0.45 -23.52
C ILE A 127 8.07 -1.82 -24.22
N ASN A 128 7.05 -2.63 -23.95
CA ASN A 128 6.89 -3.94 -24.59
C ASN A 128 6.77 -3.83 -26.12
N ILE A 129 5.95 -2.90 -26.61
CA ILE A 129 5.82 -2.65 -28.04
C ILE A 129 7.16 -2.22 -28.65
N THR A 130 7.90 -1.35 -27.95
CA THR A 130 9.21 -0.87 -28.40
C THR A 130 10.23 -2.00 -28.50
N LEU A 131 10.26 -2.90 -27.51
CA LEU A 131 11.16 -4.05 -27.49
C LEU A 131 10.81 -5.11 -28.54
N GLN A 132 9.51 -5.39 -28.75
CA GLN A 132 9.06 -6.48 -29.64
C GLN A 132 8.99 -6.09 -31.12
N TYR A 133 8.54 -4.86 -31.43
CA TYR A 133 8.26 -4.45 -32.81
C TYR A 133 9.27 -3.44 -33.37
N ASN A 134 9.90 -2.62 -32.51
CA ASN A 134 10.83 -1.58 -32.93
C ASN A 134 12.30 -1.90 -32.59
N GLN A 135 12.63 -3.18 -32.41
CA GLN A 135 13.95 -3.63 -31.95
C GLN A 135 15.10 -3.11 -32.83
N SER A 136 14.86 -2.92 -34.12
CA SER A 136 15.80 -2.38 -35.11
C SER A 136 15.98 -0.85 -35.05
N ASN A 137 15.05 -0.12 -34.42
CA ASN A 137 14.96 1.35 -34.32
C ASN A 137 15.07 1.88 -32.88
N ILE A 138 15.61 1.08 -31.95
CA ILE A 138 15.82 1.54 -30.57
C ILE A 138 16.95 2.58 -30.55
N THR A 139 16.56 3.85 -30.50
CA THR A 139 17.46 5.00 -30.36
C THR A 139 17.57 5.41 -28.90
N GLN A 140 18.73 5.96 -28.51
CA GLN A 140 18.96 6.50 -27.18
C GLN A 140 17.91 7.56 -26.76
N GLU A 141 17.37 8.32 -27.71
CA GLU A 141 16.33 9.31 -27.46
C GLU A 141 15.01 8.68 -26.98
N ILE A 142 14.61 7.55 -27.57
CA ILE A 142 13.42 6.79 -27.16
C ILE A 142 13.61 6.29 -25.74
N CYS A 143 14.79 5.75 -25.43
CA CYS A 143 15.13 5.28 -24.09
C CYS A 143 15.01 6.44 -23.08
N LYS A 144 15.65 7.58 -23.36
CA LYS A 144 15.59 8.78 -22.51
C LYS A 144 14.15 9.26 -22.30
N LYS A 145 13.31 9.23 -23.34
CA LYS A 145 11.91 9.62 -23.24
C LYS A 145 11.12 8.71 -22.30
N LEU A 146 11.26 7.39 -22.44
CA LEU A 146 10.57 6.42 -21.59
C LEU A 146 11.06 6.48 -20.13
N TYR A 147 12.35 6.71 -19.91
CA TYR A 147 12.90 6.97 -18.57
C TYR A 147 12.32 8.25 -17.95
N LYS A 148 12.22 9.35 -18.72
CA LYS A 148 11.59 10.59 -18.24
C LYS A 148 10.12 10.38 -17.90
N GLU A 149 9.37 9.62 -18.70
CA GLU A 149 7.99 9.25 -18.39
C GLU A 149 7.91 8.45 -17.09
N TYR A 150 8.81 7.48 -16.88
CA TYR A 150 8.88 6.71 -15.63
C TYR A 150 9.15 7.59 -14.42
N GLU A 151 10.17 8.44 -14.46
CA GLU A 151 10.53 9.35 -13.39
C GLU A 151 9.37 10.30 -13.04
N ALA A 152 8.69 10.85 -14.04
CA ALA A 152 7.53 11.70 -13.83
C ALA A 152 6.37 10.96 -13.12
N ILE A 153 6.16 9.68 -13.42
CA ILE A 153 5.16 8.84 -12.76
C ILE A 153 5.59 8.45 -11.33
N ILE A 154 6.89 8.33 -11.05
CA ILE A 154 7.37 8.07 -9.70
C ILE A 154 7.21 9.31 -8.84
N SER A 155 7.64 10.47 -9.33
CA SER A 155 7.64 11.73 -8.58
C SER A 155 6.25 12.31 -8.33
N SER A 156 5.21 11.82 -9.00
CA SER A 156 3.85 12.38 -8.91
C SER A 156 3.11 12.01 -7.62
N ILE A 157 3.58 11.02 -6.86
CA ILE A 157 2.91 10.54 -5.66
C ILE A 157 3.90 10.09 -4.59
N GLU A 158 3.42 10.01 -3.35
CA GLU A 158 4.13 9.36 -2.25
C GLU A 158 4.63 7.94 -2.62
N ASN A 159 5.77 7.57 -2.04
CA ASN A 159 6.32 6.24 -2.20
C ASN A 159 5.51 5.20 -1.42
N HIS A 160 5.51 3.97 -1.92
CA HIS A 160 4.97 2.81 -1.20
C HIS A 160 5.75 2.56 0.10
N GLU A 161 5.13 1.90 1.08
CA GLU A 161 5.85 1.48 2.28
C GLU A 161 6.72 0.26 1.98
N GLU A 162 7.80 0.06 2.76
CA GLU A 162 8.69 -1.10 2.60
C GLU A 162 7.94 -2.43 2.71
N ILE A 163 6.92 -2.48 3.57
CA ILE A 163 6.07 -3.67 3.72
C ILE A 163 5.32 -4.02 2.42
N ASP A 164 4.96 -3.03 1.60
CA ASP A 164 4.29 -3.27 0.32
C ASP A 164 5.24 -4.00 -0.63
N PHE A 165 6.53 -3.65 -0.60
CA PHE A 165 7.57 -4.30 -1.39
C PHE A 165 7.88 -5.71 -0.88
N ASP A 166 7.97 -5.90 0.44
CA ASP A 166 8.13 -7.22 1.06
C ASP A 166 6.95 -8.16 0.71
N MET A 167 5.72 -7.64 0.74
CA MET A 167 4.53 -8.39 0.33
C MET A 167 4.58 -8.77 -1.15
N TYR A 168 5.06 -7.87 -2.02
CA TYR A 168 5.30 -8.18 -3.43
C TYR A 168 6.35 -9.30 -3.57
N ARG A 169 7.53 -9.17 -2.95
CA ARG A 169 8.60 -10.18 -3.03
C ARG A 169 8.14 -11.54 -2.53
N LEU A 170 7.42 -11.58 -1.42
CA LEU A 170 6.85 -12.83 -0.89
C LEU A 170 5.88 -13.47 -1.89
N SER A 171 5.05 -12.65 -2.56
CA SER A 171 4.14 -13.14 -3.60
C SER A 171 4.86 -13.64 -4.85
N TYR A 172 6.01 -13.05 -5.17
CA TYR A 172 6.87 -13.45 -6.28
C TYR A 172 7.53 -14.80 -6.01
N PHE A 173 8.18 -14.96 -4.86
CA PHE A 173 8.79 -16.23 -4.45
C PHE A 173 7.80 -17.39 -4.36
N LYS A 174 6.56 -17.12 -3.95
CA LYS A 174 5.50 -18.13 -3.94
C LYS A 174 5.08 -18.61 -5.34
N LYS A 175 5.29 -17.80 -6.37
CA LYS A 175 4.91 -18.12 -7.76
C LYS A 175 6.02 -18.80 -8.53
N GLU A 176 7.23 -18.26 -8.44
CA GLU A 176 8.40 -18.75 -9.19
C GLU A 176 9.12 -19.92 -8.48
N GLY A 177 8.81 -20.14 -7.20
CA GLY A 177 9.59 -21.03 -6.35
C GLY A 177 10.76 -20.28 -5.70
N VAL A 178 11.36 -20.93 -4.70
CA VAL A 178 12.50 -20.38 -3.95
C VAL A 178 13.75 -21.16 -4.37
N ASN A 179 14.75 -20.46 -4.90
CA ASN A 179 16.06 -21.05 -5.13
C ASN A 179 16.80 -21.25 -3.79
N GLU A 180 17.66 -22.26 -3.67
CA GLU A 180 18.46 -22.50 -2.45
C GLU A 180 19.25 -21.26 -2.01
N LYS A 181 19.76 -20.47 -2.97
CA LYS A 181 20.50 -19.22 -2.68
C LYS A 181 19.63 -18.08 -2.16
N GLU A 182 18.32 -18.17 -2.35
CA GLU A 182 17.35 -17.12 -1.98
C GLU A 182 16.50 -17.54 -0.77
N GLU A 183 16.75 -18.72 -0.20
CA GLU A 183 15.96 -19.30 0.89
C GLU A 183 16.03 -18.46 2.16
N ASP A 184 17.24 -18.04 2.58
CA ASP A 184 17.43 -17.18 3.74
C ASP A 184 16.66 -15.86 3.60
N LEU A 185 16.74 -15.25 2.42
CA LEU A 185 16.06 -14.00 2.11
C LEU A 185 14.55 -14.16 2.08
N TYR A 186 14.07 -15.28 1.55
CA TYR A 186 12.65 -15.64 1.60
C TYR A 186 12.15 -15.77 3.04
N LEU A 187 12.90 -16.48 3.91
CA LEU A 187 12.55 -16.67 5.32
C LEU A 187 12.51 -15.34 6.08
N GLU A 188 13.47 -14.46 5.82
CA GLU A 188 13.52 -13.12 6.42
C GLU A 188 12.30 -12.28 6.05
N ILE A 189 12.01 -12.19 4.75
CA ILE A 189 10.84 -11.44 4.22
C ILE A 189 9.54 -12.03 4.76
N LYS A 190 9.41 -13.36 4.75
CA LYS A 190 8.25 -14.05 5.30
C LYS A 190 8.05 -13.69 6.77
N GLY A 191 9.13 -13.71 7.57
CA GLY A 191 9.10 -13.31 8.97
C GLY A 191 8.61 -11.88 9.18
N ARG A 192 9.11 -10.92 8.39
CA ARG A 192 8.66 -9.50 8.44
C ARG A 192 7.17 -9.36 8.10
N VAL A 193 6.72 -9.98 7.01
CA VAL A 193 5.32 -9.93 6.57
C VAL A 193 4.40 -10.58 7.60
N GLU A 194 4.78 -11.74 8.17
CA GLU A 194 3.99 -12.41 9.19
C GLU A 194 3.92 -11.61 10.50
N LYS A 195 5.01 -10.98 10.92
CA LYS A 195 5.04 -10.09 12.09
C LYS A 195 4.12 -8.89 11.89
N TYR A 196 4.15 -8.30 10.70
CA TYR A 196 3.25 -7.22 10.31
C TYR A 196 1.78 -7.65 10.35
N GLN A 197 1.44 -8.80 9.75
CA GLN A 197 0.08 -9.33 9.72
C GLN A 197 -0.44 -9.67 11.13
N ARG A 198 0.40 -10.29 11.97
CA ARG A 198 0.07 -10.57 13.38
C ARG A 198 -0.17 -9.27 14.15
N GLY A 199 0.71 -8.28 14.01
CA GLY A 199 0.54 -6.96 14.62
C GLY A 199 -0.74 -6.26 14.17
N LYS A 200 -1.08 -6.33 12.88
CA LYS A 200 -2.33 -5.79 12.33
C LYS A 200 -3.55 -6.45 12.96
N LYS A 201 -3.59 -7.79 13.02
CA LYS A 201 -4.68 -8.55 13.65
C LYS A 201 -4.82 -8.23 15.14
N LEU A 202 -3.70 -8.22 15.88
CA LEU A 202 -3.71 -7.94 17.31
C LEU A 202 -4.22 -6.52 17.59
N LYS A 203 -3.75 -5.52 16.84
CA LYS A 203 -4.27 -4.14 16.91
C LYS A 203 -5.77 -4.08 16.60
N MET A 204 -6.25 -4.86 15.64
CA MET A 204 -7.68 -4.95 15.33
C MET A 204 -8.46 -5.50 16.53
N TYR A 205 -8.05 -6.63 17.12
CA TYR A 205 -8.70 -7.20 18.30
C TYR A 205 -8.75 -6.21 19.46
N PHE A 206 -7.63 -5.57 19.79
CA PHE A 206 -7.60 -4.56 20.85
C PHE A 206 -8.55 -3.38 20.57
N LYS A 207 -8.64 -2.92 19.32
CA LYS A 207 -9.56 -1.83 18.94
C LYS A 207 -11.04 -2.17 19.15
N TYR A 208 -11.46 -3.42 19.01
CA TYR A 208 -12.86 -3.85 19.20
C TYR A 208 -13.15 -4.38 20.61
N LEU A 209 -12.15 -4.90 21.32
CA LEU A 209 -12.30 -5.43 22.67
C LEU A 209 -12.19 -4.37 23.76
N ALA A 210 -11.47 -3.27 23.52
CA ALA A 210 -11.31 -2.19 24.50
C ALA A 210 -12.65 -1.69 25.10
N PRO A 211 -13.74 -1.52 24.31
CA PRO A 211 -15.03 -1.10 24.85
C PRO A 211 -15.74 -2.18 25.67
N LEU A 212 -15.53 -3.45 25.34
CA LEU A 212 -16.09 -4.57 26.11
C LEU A 212 -15.44 -4.66 27.50
N PHE A 213 -14.12 -4.51 27.57
CA PHE A 213 -13.42 -4.49 28.86
C PHE A 213 -13.77 -3.25 29.70
N ALA A 214 -13.92 -2.08 29.06
CA ALA A 214 -14.39 -0.87 29.74
C ALA A 214 -15.84 -1.03 30.24
N GLY A 215 -16.73 -1.61 29.44
CA GLY A 215 -18.13 -1.86 29.80
C GLY A 215 -18.29 -2.88 30.95
N ILE A 216 -17.55 -4.00 30.91
CA ILE A 216 -17.57 -5.00 31.98
C ILE A 216 -17.02 -4.43 33.29
N GLY A 217 -15.93 -3.65 33.24
CA GLY A 217 -15.38 -3.00 34.43
C GLY A 217 -16.39 -2.05 35.10
N VAL A 218 -17.14 -1.30 34.30
CA VAL A 218 -18.20 -0.41 34.78
C VAL A 218 -19.35 -1.19 35.44
N ILE A 219 -19.80 -2.28 34.82
CA ILE A 219 -20.90 -3.10 35.34
C ILE A 219 -20.48 -3.80 36.65
N VAL A 220 -19.29 -4.40 36.68
CA VAL A 220 -18.77 -5.11 37.87
C VAL A 220 -18.61 -4.16 39.07
N VAL A 221 -18.09 -2.94 38.85
CA VAL A 221 -17.98 -1.92 39.91
C VAL A 221 -19.34 -1.39 40.38
N SER A 222 -20.36 -1.42 39.50
CA SER A 222 -21.71 -0.98 39.84
C SER A 222 -22.53 -2.06 40.55
N VAL A 223 -22.23 -3.35 40.34
CA VAL A 223 -22.89 -4.49 40.99
C VAL A 223 -22.25 -4.85 42.35
N LEU A 224 -20.98 -4.52 42.55
CA LEU A 224 -20.26 -4.73 43.82
C LEU A 224 -20.41 -3.59 44.84
N LYS A 225 -21.19 -2.56 44.53
CA LYS A 225 -21.56 -1.46 45.45
C LYS A 225 -23.05 -1.48 45.73
#